data_AF-A0A220U8F6-F1
#
_entry.id   AF-A0A220U8F6-F1
#
_cell.length_a   1.000
_cell.length_b   1.000
_cell.length_c   1.000
_cell.angle_alpha   90.00
_cell.angle_beta   90.00
_cell.angle_gamma   90.00
#
_symmetry.space_group_name_H-M   'P 1'
#
loop_
_entity.id
_entity.type
_entity.pdbx_description
1 polymer ?
#
loop_
_entity_poly.entity_id
_entity_poly.type
_entity_poly.pdbx_seq_one_letter_code
_entity_poly.pdbx_strand_id
1 'polypeptide(L)' 'MLKISKVFLAAIIFLLLVYMLMTKNFDLFLFNTILLGLFMLVMGLDEFLKGGKEYGYLYLVTSLICFFSVAFQIFLFH' A
#
# COMPACT_ATOMS: atom_id res chain seq x y z
N MET A 1 6.11 18.41 3.14
CA MET A 1 6.62 17.34 4.04
C MET A 1 6.33 15.92 3.55
N LEU A 2 5.22 15.66 2.85
CA LEU A 2 4.86 14.32 2.33
C LEU A 2 5.92 13.63 1.45
N LYS A 3 6.77 14.38 0.73
CA LYS A 3 7.77 13.79 -0.18
C LYS A 3 8.76 12.83 0.51
N ILE A 4 9.32 13.21 1.65
CA ILE A 4 10.31 12.37 2.37
C ILE A 4 9.63 11.17 3.02
N SER A 5 8.46 11.38 3.63
CA SER A 5 7.68 10.31 4.25
C SER A 5 7.26 9.24 3.23
N LYS A 6 6.88 9.64 2.01
CA LYS A 6 6.59 8.72 0.90
C LYS A 6 7.78 7.84 0.52
N VAL A 7 8.96 8.43 0.39
CA VAL A 7 10.18 7.69 0.04
C VAL A 7 10.55 6.70 1.15
N PHE A 8 10.47 7.13 2.40
CA PHE A 8 10.76 6.26 3.55
C PHE A 8 9.77 5.10 3.65
N LEU A 9 8.47 5.37 3.48
CA LEU A 9 7.44 4.34 3.52
C LEU A 9 7.58 3.34 2.36
N ALA A 10 7.87 3.83 1.14
CA ALA A 10 8.15 2.97 -0.01
C ALA A 10 9.37 2.08 0.22
N ALA A 11 10.44 2.62 0.83
CA ALA A 11 11.63 1.84 1.17
C ALA A 11 11.32 0.72 2.18
N ILE A 12 10.51 1.01 3.22
CA ILE A 12 10.08 -0.01 4.20
C ILE A 12 9.27 -1.12 3.53
N ILE A 13 8.28 -0.76 2.70
CA ILE A 13 7.45 -1.71 1.96
C ILE A 13 8.30 -2.60 1.05
N PHE A 14 9.29 -2.01 0.37
CA PHE A 14 10.21 -2.73 -0.49
C PHE A 14 11.12 -3.69 0.30
N LEU A 15 11.67 -3.24 1.44
CA LEU A 15 12.48 -4.10 2.30
C LEU A 15 11.68 -5.28 2.86
N LEU A 16 10.44 -5.05 3.29
CA LEU A 16 9.53 -6.11 3.72
C LEU A 16 9.25 -7.10 2.59
N LEU A 17 9.00 -6.61 1.37
CA LEU A 17 8.78 -7.45 0.19
C LEU A 17 9.99 -8.34 -0.10
N VAL A 18 11.19 -7.76 -0.12
CA VAL A 18 12.45 -8.49 -0.37
C VAL A 18 12.71 -9.50 0.74
N TYR A 19 12.48 -9.14 2.01
CA TYR A 19 12.62 -10.03 3.15
C TYR A 19 11.70 -11.25 3.03
N MET A 20 10.40 -11.04 2.75
CA MET A 20 9.44 -12.14 2.57
C MET A 20 9.83 -13.04 1.40
N LEU A 21 10.29 -12.46 0.29
CA LEU A 21 10.69 -13.22 -0.88
C LEU A 21 11.95 -14.07 -0.63
N MET A 22 12.94 -13.52 0.09
CA MET A 22 14.18 -14.21 0.44
C MET A 22 13.96 -15.33 1.45
N THR A 23 13.15 -15.06 2.48
CA THR A 23 12.87 -16.03 3.55
C THR A 23 11.78 -17.04 3.19
N LYS A 24 11.04 -16.79 2.09
CA LYS A 24 9.82 -17.52 1.71
C LYS A 24 8.77 -17.56 2.82
N ASN A 25 8.86 -16.66 3.79
CA ASN A 25 7.89 -16.49 4.85
C ASN A 25 7.00 -15.28 4.49
N PHE A 26 5.70 -15.54 4.37
CA PHE A 26 4.69 -14.56 3.99
C PHE A 26 3.78 -14.16 5.16
N ASP A 27 4.16 -14.42 6.41
CA ASP A 27 3.39 -14.04 7.60
C ASP A 27 3.18 -12.51 7.68
N LEU A 28 4.13 -11.75 7.14
CA LEU A 28 4.07 -10.29 7.06
C LEU A 28 3.34 -9.77 5.81
N PHE A 29 2.79 -10.65 4.97
CA PHE A 29 2.17 -10.26 3.71
C PHE A 29 0.97 -9.34 3.94
N LEU A 30 0.06 -9.71 4.84
CA LEU A 30 -1.11 -8.89 5.21
C LEU A 30 -0.67 -7.50 5.68
N PHE A 31 0.34 -7.42 6.54
CA PHE A 31 0.87 -6.16 7.04
C PHE A 31 1.47 -5.31 5.90
N ASN A 32 2.25 -5.92 5.01
CA ASN A 32 2.83 -5.24 3.86
C ASN A 32 1.76 -4.73 2.88
N THR A 33 0.68 -5.50 2.67
CA THR A 33 -0.45 -5.08 1.82
C THR A 33 -1.22 -3.91 2.43
N ILE A 34 -1.41 -3.87 3.75
CA ILE A 34 -2.01 -2.72 4.45
C ILE A 34 -1.15 -1.47 4.27
N LEU A 35 0.17 -1.58 4.48
CA LEU A 35 1.12 -0.48 4.28
C LEU A 35 1.08 0.05 2.84
N LEU A 36 1.02 -0.85 1.86
CA LEU A 36 0.92 -0.50 0.45
C LEU A 36 -0.42 0.19 0.13
N GLY A 37 -1.53 -0.28 0.69
CA GLY A 37 -2.83 0.37 0.58
C GLY A 37 -2.84 1.79 1.15
N LEU A 38 -2.24 2.00 2.32
CA LEU A 38 -2.05 3.34 2.92
C LEU A 38 -1.15 4.23 2.06
N PHE A 39 -0.05 3.69 1.54
CA PHE A 39 0.85 4.43 0.66
C PHE A 39 0.12 4.91 -0.61
N MET A 40 -0.68 4.05 -1.24
CA MET A 40 -1.51 4.41 -2.39
C MET A 40 -2.57 5.45 -2.03
N LEU A 41 -3.20 5.37 -0.86
CA LEU A 41 -4.15 6.37 -0.39
C LEU A 41 -3.50 7.76 -0.28
N VAL A 42 -2.33 7.82 0.35
CA VAL A 42 -1.56 9.06 0.51
C VAL A 42 -1.09 9.61 -0.84
N MET A 43 -0.73 8.74 -1.79
CA MET A 43 -0.39 9.14 -3.16
C MET A 43 -1.61 9.73 -3.89
N GLY A 44 -2.77 9.09 -3.80
CA GLY A 44 -4.00 9.58 -4.41
C GLY A 44 -4.44 10.93 -3.86
N LEU A 45 -4.43 11.10 -2.53
CA LEU A 45 -4.76 12.38 -1.90
C LEU A 45 -3.81 13.50 -2.32
N ASP A 46 -2.50 13.24 -2.36
CA ASP A 46 -1.51 14.23 -2.81
C ASP A 46 -1.71 14.63 -4.28
N GLU A 47 -2.15 13.69 -5.12
CA GLU A 47 -2.45 13.94 -6.53
C GLU A 47 -3.72 14.78 -6.71
N PHE A 48 -4.77 14.51 -5.92
CA PHE A 48 -5.97 15.35 -5.87
C PHE A 48 -5.67 16.77 -5.39
N LEU A 49 -4.81 16.92 -4.39
CA LEU A 49 -4.37 18.23 -3.89
C LEU A 49 -3.58 19.02 -4.95
N LYS A 50 -2.91 18.34 -5.89
CA LYS A 50 -2.22 18.96 -7.03
C LYS A 50 -3.11 19.19 -8.25
N GLY A 51 -4.39 18.81 -8.20
CA GLY A 51 -5.34 18.93 -9.30
C GLY A 51 -5.31 17.79 -10.32
N GLY A 52 -4.47 16.77 -10.11
CA GLY A 52 -4.38 15.58 -10.96
C GLY A 52 -5.51 14.59 -10.66
N LYS A 53 -6.64 14.72 -11.35
CA LYS A 53 -7.83 13.90 -11.07
C LYS A 53 -7.65 12.44 -11.51
N GLU A 54 -7.13 12.19 -12.71
CA GLU A 54 -7.07 10.84 -13.30
C GLU A 54 -6.17 9.89 -12.50
N TYR A 55 -4.93 10.31 -12.19
CA TYR A 55 -4.01 9.52 -11.39
C TYR A 55 -4.45 9.42 -9.93
N GLY A 56 -5.10 10.45 -9.38
CA GLY A 56 -5.69 10.41 -8.03
C GLY A 56 -6.71 9.29 -7.87
N TYR A 57 -7.61 9.12 -8.86
CA TYR A 57 -8.60 8.04 -8.85
C TYR A 57 -7.95 6.65 -8.95
N LEU A 58 -6.93 6.48 -9.80
CA LEU A 58 -6.19 5.22 -9.90
C LEU A 58 -5.56 4.80 -8.57
N TYR A 59 -4.92 5.75 -7.88
CA TYR A 59 -4.32 5.48 -6.57
C TYR A 59 -5.38 5.16 -5.49
N LEU A 60 -6.52 5.85 -5.51
CA LEU A 60 -7.64 5.55 -4.60
C LEU A 60 -8.21 4.15 -4.84
N VAL A 61 -8.49 3.80 -6.10
CA VAL A 61 -9.01 2.47 -6.46
C VAL A 61 -8.03 1.38 -6.05
N THR A 62 -6.73 1.59 -6.31
CA THR A 62 -5.69 0.63 -5.89
C THR A 62 -5.65 0.46 -4.37
N SER A 63 -5.76 1.55 -3.62
CA SER A 63 -5.83 1.52 -2.15
C SER A 63 -7.02 0.70 -1.65
N LEU A 64 -8.21 0.93 -2.23
CA LEU A 64 -9.42 0.18 -1.88
C LEU A 64 -9.28 -1.32 -2.18
N ILE A 65 -8.65 -1.68 -3.31
CA ILE A 65 -8.37 -3.07 -3.65
C ILE A 65 -7.44 -3.71 -2.61
N CYS A 66 -6.41 -3.01 -2.15
CA CYS A 66 -5.52 -3.51 -1.11
C CYS A 66 -6.24 -3.75 0.22
N PHE A 67 -7.10 -2.82 0.66
CA PHE A 67 -7.86 -3.03 1.89
C PHE A 67 -8.92 -4.13 1.75
N PHE A 68 -9.57 -4.22 0.59
CA PHE A 68 -10.50 -5.28 0.30
C PHE A 68 -9.81 -6.66 0.29
N SER A 69 -8.63 -6.78 -0.30
CA SER A 69 -7.89 -8.06 -0.34
C SER A 69 -7.45 -8.52 1.05
N VAL A 70 -7.11 -7.59 1.94
CA VAL A 70 -6.79 -7.86 3.35
C VAL A 70 -8.05 -8.32 4.09
N ALA A 71 -9.16 -7.61 3.95
CA ALA A 71 -10.44 -7.99 4.57
C ALA A 71 -10.91 -9.37 4.08
N PHE A 72 -10.77 -9.65 2.79
CA PHE A 72 -11.13 -10.93 2.19
C PHE A 72 -10.26 -12.08 2.72
N GLN A 73 -8.94 -11.88 2.83
CA GLN A 73 -8.06 -12.88 3.44
C GLN A 73 -8.41 -13.14 4.90
N ILE A 74 -8.66 -12.09 5.70
CA ILE A 74 -9.07 -12.26 7.09
C ILE A 74 -10.37 -13.06 7.18
N PHE A 75 -11.36 -12.77 6.33
CA PHE A 75 -12.62 -13.52 6.28
C PHE A 75 -12.45 -14.98 5.85
N LEU A 76 -11.48 -15.29 4.98
CA LEU A 76 -11.29 -16.65 4.46
C LEU A 76 -10.46 -17.53 5.41
N PHE A 77 -9.55 -16.93 6.17
CA PHE A 77 -8.65 -17.62 7.10
C PHE A 77 -9.11 -17.57 8.56
N HIS A 78 -10.22 -16.90 8.87
CA HIS A 78 -10.85 -16.87 10.20
C HIS A 78 -12.26 -17.46 10.17
#